data_AF-A0A3N9UQE6-F1
#
_entry.id   AF-A0A3N9UQE6-F1
#
_cell.length_a   1.000
_cell.length_b   1.000
_cell.length_c   1.000
_cell.angle_alpha   90.00
_cell.angle_beta   90.00
_cell.angle_gamma   90.00
#
_symmetry.space_group_name_H-M   'P 1'
#
loop_
_entity.id
_entity.type
_entity.pdbx_description
1 polymer ?
#
loop_
_entity_poly.entity_id
_entity_poly.type
_entity_poly.pdbx_seq_one_letter_code
_entity_poly.pdbx_strand_id
1 'polypeptide(L)'
;MTETENNDIRRPFGLNLLSGLYLFFFLVSASTYGNPFPFLGHIYADTTARLLVFADSILCLYLFLGIMKRQLFTWYLLIGYNLFEIANTVVNLNFRTTAELEKVTGQRVSGEGLFTSNIAAALAILLLTQFVYRYKSHFTNRRKYLF
;
A
#
# COMPACT_ATOMS: atom_id res chain seq x y z
N MET A 1 32.01 31.62 1.78
CA MET A 1 31.38 30.57 2.59
C MET A 1 29.89 30.61 2.26
N THR A 2 29.51 30.06 1.11
CA THR A 2 28.22 30.36 0.45
C THR A 2 27.85 29.23 -0.53
N GLU A 3 27.83 27.98 -0.05
CA GLU A 3 27.25 26.86 -0.82
C GLU A 3 26.33 25.94 0.01
N THR A 4 26.23 26.13 1.33
CA THR A 4 25.51 25.22 2.22
C THR A 4 24.04 25.58 2.47
N GLU A 5 23.56 26.77 2.10
CA GLU A 5 22.17 27.18 2.35
C GLU A 5 21.15 26.74 1.28
N ASN A 6 21.61 26.17 0.15
CA ASN A 6 20.71 25.80 -0.96
C ASN A 6 20.22 24.35 -0.93
N ASN A 7 20.61 23.56 0.08
CA ASN A 7 20.26 22.14 0.18
C ASN A 7 18.99 21.83 0.97
N ASP A 8 18.36 22.83 1.61
CA ASP A 8 17.18 22.61 2.47
C ASP A 8 15.85 22.45 1.69
N ILE A 9 15.83 22.73 0.39
CA ILE A 9 14.57 22.79 -0.39
C ILE A 9 14.36 21.56 -1.28
N ARG A 10 15.39 20.74 -1.52
CA ARG A 10 15.23 19.55 -2.38
C ARG A 10 14.59 18.41 -1.59
N ARG A 11 13.43 17.93 -2.06
CA ARG A 11 12.86 16.67 -1.57
C ARG A 11 13.89 15.55 -1.79
N PRO A 12 14.25 14.79 -0.75
CA PRO A 12 15.13 13.64 -0.93
C PRO A 12 14.47 12.70 -1.94
N PHE A 13 15.26 12.18 -2.87
CA PHE A 13 14.78 11.31 -3.95
C PHE A 13 13.91 10.15 -3.42
N GLY A 14 14.28 9.60 -2.25
CA GLY A 14 13.52 8.55 -1.58
C GLY A 14 12.07 8.92 -1.25
N LEU A 15 11.78 10.18 -0.90
CA LEU A 15 10.40 10.62 -0.68
C LEU A 15 9.61 10.76 -1.99
N ASN A 16 10.25 11.18 -3.08
CA ASN A 16 9.58 11.24 -4.37
C ASN A 16 9.26 9.83 -4.90
N LEU A 17 10.17 8.88 -4.70
CA LEU A 17 9.95 7.48 -5.02
C LEU A 17 8.79 6.92 -4.18
N LEU A 18 8.76 7.21 -2.88
CA LEU A 18 7.68 6.80 -1.99
C LEU A 18 6.33 7.38 -2.44
N SER A 19 6.29 8.69 -2.75
CA SER A 19 5.08 9.31 -3.32
C SER A 19 4.63 8.62 -4.60
N GLY A 20 5.56 8.38 -5.54
CA GLY A 20 5.25 7.69 -6.79
C GLY A 20 4.71 6.28 -6.57
N LEU A 21 5.26 5.55 -5.61
CA LEU A 21 4.83 4.19 -5.28
C LEU A 21 3.40 4.16 -4.70
N TYR A 22 3.06 5.06 -3.77
CA TYR A 22 1.69 5.12 -3.23
C TYR A 22 0.68 5.66 -4.24
N LEU A 23 1.11 6.54 -5.15
CA LEU A 23 0.28 6.91 -6.29
C LEU A 23 0.04 5.71 -7.21
N PHE A 24 1.07 4.90 -7.46
CA PHE A 24 0.94 3.67 -8.23
C PHE A 24 -0.01 2.67 -7.55
N PHE A 25 0.10 2.45 -6.23
CA PHE A 25 -0.83 1.62 -5.48
C PHE A 25 -2.27 2.12 -5.55
N PHE A 26 -2.47 3.44 -5.44
CA PHE A 26 -3.78 4.05 -5.66
C PHE A 26 -4.34 3.71 -7.05
N LEU A 27 -3.53 3.88 -8.12
CA LEU A 27 -3.97 3.60 -9.48
C LEU A 27 -4.29 2.12 -9.69
N VAL A 28 -3.48 1.23 -9.13
CA VAL A 28 -3.73 -0.23 -9.18
C VAL A 28 -5.04 -0.55 -8.46
N SER A 29 -5.22 -0.07 -7.22
CA SER A 29 -6.45 -0.28 -6.43
C SER A 29 -7.67 0.24 -7.20
N ALA A 30 -7.63 1.48 -7.69
CA ALA A 30 -8.71 2.08 -8.46
C ALA A 30 -9.02 1.30 -9.76
N SER A 31 -8.00 0.76 -10.43
CA SER A 31 -8.19 -0.07 -11.64
C SER A 31 -8.85 -1.43 -11.36
N THR A 32 -8.82 -1.89 -10.11
CA THR A 32 -9.50 -3.12 -9.67
C THR A 32 -10.95 -2.90 -9.23
N TYR A 33 -11.47 -1.67 -9.37
CA TYR A 33 -12.85 -1.38 -8.99
C TYR A 33 -13.85 -2.24 -9.77
N GLY A 34 -14.71 -2.94 -9.04
CA GLY A 34 -15.68 -3.89 -9.61
C GLY A 34 -15.16 -5.33 -9.72
N ASN A 35 -13.89 -5.59 -9.46
CA ASN A 35 -13.35 -6.93 -9.35
C ASN A 35 -13.54 -7.51 -7.93
N PRO A 36 -13.57 -8.85 -7.79
CA PRO A 36 -13.57 -9.51 -6.49
C PRO A 36 -12.35 -9.11 -5.65
N PHE A 37 -12.57 -8.78 -4.38
CA PHE A 37 -11.53 -8.22 -3.52
C PHE A 37 -11.09 -9.19 -2.42
N PRO A 38 -9.77 -9.47 -2.28
CA PRO A 38 -9.20 -10.22 -1.17
C PRO A 38 -9.18 -9.50 0.16
N PHE A 39 -9.91 -10.03 1.13
CA PHE A 39 -9.88 -9.45 2.47
C PHE A 39 -10.04 -10.54 3.53
N LEU A 40 -9.03 -10.62 4.41
CA LEU A 40 -8.98 -11.47 5.59
C LEU A 40 -9.40 -12.93 5.32
N GLY A 41 -8.88 -13.53 4.25
CA GLY A 41 -9.10 -14.93 3.92
C GLY A 41 -10.34 -15.17 3.05
N HIS A 42 -11.18 -14.16 2.84
CA HIS A 42 -12.38 -14.27 2.02
C HIS A 42 -12.24 -13.52 0.68
N ILE A 43 -13.01 -13.98 -0.32
CA ILE A 43 -13.20 -13.26 -1.57
C ILE A 43 -14.56 -12.56 -1.47
N TYR A 44 -14.54 -11.24 -1.33
CA TYR A 44 -15.77 -10.45 -1.40
C TYR A 44 -16.10 -10.16 -2.86
N ALA A 45 -17.39 -10.19 -3.20
CA ALA A 45 -17.91 -9.85 -4.52
C ALA A 45 -18.90 -8.67 -4.44
N ASP A 46 -19.29 -8.16 -5.61
CA ASP A 46 -20.33 -7.15 -5.78
C ASP A 46 -20.12 -5.86 -4.95
N THR A 47 -21.09 -5.51 -4.11
CA THR A 47 -21.12 -4.24 -3.36
C THR A 47 -20.03 -4.16 -2.30
N THR A 48 -19.78 -5.25 -1.58
CA THR A 48 -18.77 -5.27 -0.51
C THR A 48 -17.37 -5.15 -1.09
N ALA A 49 -17.09 -5.81 -2.22
CA ALA A 49 -15.83 -5.66 -2.93
C ALA A 49 -15.59 -4.21 -3.38
N ARG A 50 -16.61 -3.58 -3.97
CA ARG A 50 -16.54 -2.16 -4.40
C ARG A 50 -16.27 -1.22 -3.24
N LEU A 51 -16.92 -1.42 -2.09
CA LEU A 51 -16.68 -0.62 -0.89
C LEU A 51 -15.25 -0.78 -0.36
N LEU A 52 -14.73 -2.01 -0.33
CA LEU A 52 -13.35 -2.27 0.11
C LEU A 52 -12.32 -1.64 -0.83
N VAL A 53 -12.46 -1.81 -2.14
CA VAL A 53 -11.58 -1.16 -3.14
C VAL A 53 -11.65 0.36 -3.03
N PHE A 54 -12.85 0.92 -2.84
CA PHE A 54 -13.01 2.36 -2.67
C PHE A 54 -12.32 2.89 -1.41
N ALA A 55 -12.50 2.20 -0.27
CA ALA A 55 -11.84 2.55 0.98
C ALA A 55 -10.32 2.48 0.85
N ASP A 56 -9.81 1.41 0.24
CA ASP A 56 -8.38 1.21 -0.01
C ASP A 56 -7.80 2.30 -0.93
N SER A 57 -8.51 2.62 -2.02
CA SER A 57 -8.14 3.71 -2.93
C SER A 57 -8.09 5.06 -2.22
N ILE A 58 -9.08 5.40 -1.39
CA ILE A 58 -9.07 6.64 -0.59
C ILE A 58 -7.86 6.67 0.34
N LEU A 59 -7.57 5.55 1.00
CA LEU A 59 -6.46 5.45 1.94
C LEU A 59 -5.12 5.63 1.21
N CYS A 60 -4.91 4.97 0.07
CA CYS A 60 -3.73 5.16 -0.77
C CYS A 60 -3.58 6.61 -1.24
N LEU A 61 -4.68 7.26 -1.66
CA LEU A 61 -4.67 8.67 -2.06
C LEU A 61 -4.31 9.58 -0.88
N TYR A 62 -4.84 9.31 0.31
CA TYR A 62 -4.50 10.05 1.54
C TYR A 62 -3.02 9.90 1.85
N LEU A 63 -2.48 8.68 1.80
CA LEU A 63 -1.07 8.40 2.04
C LEU A 63 -0.18 9.14 1.04
N PHE A 64 -0.51 9.10 -0.25
CA PHE A 64 0.18 9.87 -1.30
C PHE A 64 0.23 11.37 -0.98
N LEU A 65 -0.92 11.99 -0.73
CA LEU A 65 -1.02 13.41 -0.41
C LEU A 65 -0.28 13.76 0.89
N GLY A 66 -0.33 12.85 1.87
CA GLY A 66 0.34 13.00 3.16
C GLY A 66 1.86 12.92 3.06
N ILE A 67 2.40 12.04 2.21
CA ILE A 67 3.84 11.99 1.89
C ILE A 67 4.24 13.28 1.19
N MET A 68 3.42 13.74 0.24
CA MET A 68 3.64 15.01 -0.45
C MET A 68 3.68 16.20 0.51
N LYS A 69 2.95 16.15 1.63
CA LYS A 69 2.97 17.19 2.68
C LYS A 69 3.95 16.90 3.83
N ARG A 70 4.68 15.78 3.79
CA ARG A 70 5.63 15.32 4.82
C ARG A 70 5.02 15.29 6.24
N GLN A 71 3.79 14.81 6.36
CA GLN A 71 3.05 14.82 7.63
C GLN A 71 3.46 13.67 8.54
N LEU A 72 3.73 13.95 9.82
CA LEU A 72 4.08 12.91 10.79
C LEU A 72 2.98 11.87 10.97
N PHE A 73 1.70 12.26 10.90
CA PHE A 73 0.59 11.31 10.97
C PHE A 73 0.60 10.33 9.80
N THR A 74 0.92 10.80 8.59
CA THR A 74 1.09 9.92 7.43
C THR A 74 2.16 8.88 7.65
N TRP A 75 3.27 9.22 8.34
CA TRP A 75 4.28 8.22 8.66
C TRP A 75 3.73 7.06 9.49
N TYR A 76 2.93 7.34 10.52
CA TYR A 76 2.26 6.29 11.30
C TYR A 76 1.28 5.48 10.45
N LEU A 77 0.50 6.15 9.60
CA LEU A 77 -0.44 5.48 8.71
C LEU A 77 0.25 4.61 7.66
N LEU A 78 1.39 5.02 7.11
CA LEU A 78 2.17 4.22 6.17
C LEU A 78 2.62 2.91 6.81
N ILE A 79 3.13 2.97 8.05
CA ILE A 79 3.51 1.77 8.80
C ILE A 79 2.29 0.90 9.08
N GLY A 80 1.21 1.49 9.60
CA GLY A 80 -0.02 0.75 9.91
C GLY A 80 -0.65 0.09 8.68
N TYR A 81 -0.75 0.82 7.58
CA TYR A 81 -1.27 0.32 6.31
C TYR A 81 -0.42 -0.82 5.75
N ASN A 82 0.91 -0.66 5.72
CA ASN A 82 1.78 -1.72 5.21
C ASN A 82 1.72 -2.98 6.08
N LEU A 83 1.66 -2.84 7.41
CA LEU A 83 1.48 -3.98 8.31
C LEU A 83 0.13 -4.64 8.11
N PHE A 84 -0.92 -3.85 7.88
CA PHE A 84 -2.25 -4.36 7.54
C PHE A 84 -2.22 -5.16 6.24
N GLU A 85 -1.59 -4.65 5.19
CA GLU A 85 -1.43 -5.36 3.91
C GLU A 85 -0.65 -6.67 4.06
N ILE A 86 0.43 -6.67 4.85
CA ILE A 86 1.19 -7.89 5.17
C ILE A 86 0.28 -8.90 5.89
N ALA A 87 -0.44 -8.47 6.92
CA ALA A 87 -1.35 -9.34 7.67
C ALA A 87 -2.47 -9.89 6.77
N ASN A 88 -3.08 -9.04 5.94
CA ASN A 88 -4.09 -9.44 4.96
C ASN A 88 -3.53 -10.47 3.97
N THR A 89 -2.31 -10.25 3.46
CA THR A 89 -1.63 -11.20 2.55
C THR A 89 -1.37 -12.54 3.23
N VAL A 90 -0.88 -12.54 4.47
CA VAL A 90 -0.62 -13.77 5.25
C VAL A 90 -1.92 -14.52 5.53
N VAL A 91 -3.00 -13.83 5.93
CA VAL A 91 -4.31 -14.46 6.15
C VAL A 91 -4.85 -15.01 4.83
N ASN A 92 -4.80 -14.23 3.75
CA ASN A 92 -5.24 -14.69 2.43
C ASN A 92 -4.46 -15.92 1.95
N LEU A 93 -3.16 -16.00 2.21
CA LEU A 93 -2.34 -17.18 1.88
C LEU A 93 -2.74 -18.44 2.67
N ASN A 94 -3.06 -18.29 3.96
CA ASN A 94 -3.37 -19.43 4.82
C ASN A 94 -4.81 -19.93 4.65
N PHE A 95 -5.74 -19.03 4.33
CA PHE A 95 -7.17 -19.34 4.33
C PHE A 95 -7.78 -19.48 2.92
N ARG A 96 -7.14 -18.98 1.86
CA ARG A 96 -7.67 -19.17 0.50
C ARG A 96 -7.30 -20.52 -0.06
N THR A 97 -8.32 -21.22 -0.54
CA THR A 97 -8.10 -22.39 -1.38
C THR A 97 -7.98 -21.97 -2.85
N THR A 98 -7.08 -22.60 -3.60
CA THR A 98 -6.94 -22.40 -5.04
C THR A 98 -8.27 -22.61 -5.77
N ALA A 99 -9.08 -23.56 -5.29
CA ALA A 99 -10.41 -23.86 -5.82
C ALA A 99 -11.40 -22.68 -5.73
N GLU A 100 -11.32 -21.84 -4.70
CA GLU A 100 -12.16 -20.64 -4.60
C GLU A 100 -11.73 -19.55 -5.57
N LEU A 101 -10.41 -19.39 -5.78
CA LEU A 101 -9.86 -18.49 -6.79
C LEU A 101 -10.27 -18.91 -8.19
N GLU A 102 -10.15 -20.19 -8.54
CA GLU A 102 -10.54 -20.71 -9.86
C GLU A 102 -12.04 -20.51 -10.15
N LYS A 103 -12.90 -20.68 -9.15
CA LYS A 103 -14.34 -20.41 -9.28
C LYS A 103 -14.66 -18.96 -9.56
N VAL A 104 -13.87 -18.04 -8.99
CA VAL A 104 -14.10 -16.61 -9.11
C VAL A 104 -13.47 -16.02 -10.37
N THR A 105 -12.27 -16.49 -10.76
CA THR A 105 -11.56 -16.01 -11.95
C THR A 105 -11.97 -16.74 -13.22
N GLY A 106 -12.59 -17.92 -13.10
CA GLY A 106 -12.94 -18.79 -14.23
C GLY A 106 -11.72 -19.39 -14.94
N GLN A 107 -10.53 -19.24 -14.37
CA GLN A 107 -9.25 -19.69 -14.94
C GLN A 107 -8.57 -20.67 -14.00
N ARG A 108 -7.81 -21.62 -14.56
CA ARG A 108 -6.94 -22.47 -13.74
C ARG A 108 -5.86 -21.62 -13.09
N VAL A 109 -5.71 -21.75 -11.79
CA VAL A 109 -4.74 -20.96 -11.03
C VAL A 109 -3.69 -21.89 -10.44
N SER A 110 -2.43 -21.68 -10.81
CA SER A 110 -1.31 -22.40 -10.20
C SER A 110 -1.17 -22.01 -8.73
N GLY A 111 -1.36 -22.98 -7.82
CA GLY A 111 -1.17 -22.77 -6.38
C GLY A 111 0.24 -22.32 -6.02
N GLU A 112 1.26 -22.89 -6.66
CA GLU A 112 2.66 -22.50 -6.48
C GLU A 112 2.94 -21.07 -6.98
N GLY A 113 2.33 -20.70 -8.11
CA GLY A 113 2.44 -19.35 -8.67
C GLY A 113 1.81 -18.29 -7.78
N LEU A 114 0.60 -18.57 -7.24
CA LEU A 114 -0.04 -17.71 -6.24
C LEU A 114 0.80 -17.56 -4.99
N PHE A 115 1.33 -18.67 -4.46
CA PHE A 115 2.12 -18.65 -3.24
C PHE A 115 3.38 -17.79 -3.41
N THR A 116 4.10 -17.99 -4.52
CA THR A 116 5.32 -17.24 -4.84
C THR A 116 5.04 -15.74 -5.02
N SER A 117 3.97 -15.39 -5.75
CA SER A 117 3.59 -14.00 -5.99
C SER A 117 3.21 -13.28 -4.68
N ASN A 118 2.43 -13.92 -3.82
CA ASN A 118 2.03 -13.34 -2.53
C ASN A 118 3.22 -13.20 -1.57
N ILE A 119 4.15 -14.16 -1.53
CA ILE A 119 5.39 -14.03 -0.73
C ILE A 119 6.23 -12.86 -1.24
N ALA A 120 6.41 -12.75 -2.56
CA ALA A 120 7.16 -11.65 -3.14
C ALA A 120 6.52 -10.29 -2.80
N ALA A 121 5.19 -10.20 -2.86
CA ALA A 121 4.45 -9.00 -2.47
C ALA A 121 4.63 -8.68 -0.98
N ALA A 122 4.46 -9.66 -0.08
CA ALA A 122 4.64 -9.46 1.36
C ALA A 122 6.07 -9.01 1.71
N LEU A 123 7.09 -9.60 1.07
CA LEU A 123 8.48 -9.19 1.23
C LEU A 123 8.74 -7.77 0.71
N ALA A 124 8.17 -7.41 -0.45
CA ALA A 124 8.28 -6.06 -1.00
C ALA A 124 7.66 -5.02 -0.05
N ILE A 125 6.49 -5.31 0.54
CA ILE A 125 5.83 -4.44 1.51
C ILE A 125 6.61 -4.37 2.84
N LEU A 126 7.23 -5.46 3.29
CA LEU A 126 8.13 -5.45 4.44
C LEU A 126 9.34 -4.54 4.22
N LEU A 127 10.01 -4.66 3.07
CA LEU A 127 11.13 -3.79 2.69
C LEU A 127 10.69 -2.33 2.59
N LEU A 128 9.51 -2.08 2.00
CA LEU A 128 8.91 -0.75 1.96
C LEU A 128 8.66 -0.20 3.38
N THR A 129 8.16 -1.03 4.29
CA THR A 129 7.92 -0.63 5.69
C THR A 129 9.22 -0.26 6.39
N GLN A 130 10.28 -1.06 6.20
CA GLN A 130 11.60 -0.76 6.74
C GLN A 130 12.17 0.54 6.15
N PHE A 131 11.98 0.76 4.84
CA PHE A 131 12.36 2.00 4.18
C PHE A 131 11.61 3.20 4.78
N VAL A 132 10.28 3.14 4.86
CA VAL A 132 9.45 4.19 5.49
C VAL A 132 9.90 4.47 6.92
N TYR A 133 10.18 3.42 7.70
CA TYR A 133 10.62 3.56 9.10
C TYR A 133 11.94 4.36 9.20
N ARG A 134 12.91 4.07 8.32
CA ARG A 134 14.20 4.79 8.29
C ARG A 134 14.06 6.27 7.88
N TYR A 135 13.06 6.59 7.05
CA TYR A 135 12.82 7.97 6.58
C TYR A 135 11.95 8.82 7.53
N LYS A 136 11.71 8.37 8.77
CA LYS A 136 10.93 9.08 9.79
C LYS A 136 11.33 10.54 9.96
N SER A 137 12.64 10.84 9.96
CA SER A 137 13.19 12.18 10.18
C SER A 137 12.72 13.22 9.15
N HIS A 138 12.26 12.78 7.98
CA HIS A 138 11.75 13.67 6.94
C HIS A 138 10.27 14.04 7.11
N PHE A 139 9.54 13.36 8.00
CA PHE A 139 8.16 13.69 8.34
C PHE A 139 8.14 14.61 9.56
N THR A 140 7.38 15.71 9.48
CA THR A 140 7.37 16.74 10.53
C THR A 140 5.97 16.98 11.05
N ASN A 141 5.87 17.48 12.29
CA ASN A 141 4.59 17.79 12.92
C ASN A 141 4.10 19.22 12.65
N ARG A 142 4.78 19.97 11.75
CA ARG A 142 4.42 21.37 11.43
C ARG A 142 3.05 21.51 10.78
N ARG A 143 2.52 20.43 10.18
CA ARG A 143 1.13 20.33 9.71
C ARG A 143 0.56 18.98 10.17
N LYS A 144 -0.20 19.00 11.27
CA LYS A 144 -0.84 17.79 11.84
C LYS A 144 -1.93 17.19 10.93
N TYR A 145 -2.58 18.02 10.11
CA TYR A 145 -3.72 17.63 9.28
C TYR A 145 -3.51 18.00 7.81
N LEU A 146 -4.13 17.21 6.93
CA LEU A 146 -4.11 17.37 5.47
C LEU A 146 -4.97 18.55 5.02
N PHE A 147 -5.87 19.01 5.88
CA PHE A 147 -6.69 20.20 5.78
C PHE A 147 -6.48 21.05 7.04
#